data_AF-A0A7C9EGH1-F1
#
_entry.id   AF-A0A7C9EGH1-F1
#
_cell.length_a   1.000
_cell.length_b   1.000
_cell.length_c   1.000
_cell.angle_alpha   90.00
_cell.angle_beta   90.00
_cell.angle_gamma   90.00
#
_symmetry.space_group_name_H-M   'P 1'
#
loop_
_entity.id
_entity.type
_entity.pdbx_description
1 polymer ?
#
loop_
_entity_poly.entity_id
_entity_poly.type
_entity_poly.pdbx_seq_one_letter_code
_entity_poly.pdbx_strand_id
1 'polypeptide(L)'
;PLTQEPESLSVSQHDDIGDGDSNDAYVNGDEKMLDPDSESSDDEPFPETNDLATVPAENGDVGNLLLGMRGTRLRYKDLQRALGPADRANLESRLRRYMKLVGPQLTERMVYSLG
;
A
#
# COMPACT_ATOMS: atom_id res chain seq x y z
N PRO A 1 1.43 -55.93 -17.66
CA PRO A 1 2.33 -56.34 -18.77
C PRO A 1 2.63 -55.14 -19.68
N LEU A 2 3.93 -54.80 -19.80
CA LEU A 2 4.66 -53.97 -20.79
C LEU A 2 3.99 -52.65 -21.26
N THR A 3 4.42 -51.47 -20.79
CA THR A 3 5.58 -50.66 -21.28
C THR A 3 5.45 -50.28 -22.76
N GLN A 4 5.30 -48.98 -23.05
CA GLN A 4 6.08 -48.25 -24.06
C GLN A 4 5.68 -46.75 -24.12
N GLU A 5 6.54 -45.91 -23.55
CA GLU A 5 6.86 -44.62 -24.15
C GLU A 5 7.56 -44.84 -25.51
N PRO A 6 7.50 -43.83 -26.38
CA PRO A 6 8.72 -43.43 -27.08
C PRO A 6 9.13 -42.01 -26.67
N GLU A 7 10.32 -41.96 -26.09
CA GLU A 7 11.18 -40.80 -25.94
C GLU A 7 11.43 -40.07 -27.27
N SER A 8 12.04 -38.89 -27.12
CA SER A 8 12.85 -38.12 -28.07
C SER A 8 12.13 -36.98 -28.80
N LEU A 9 12.44 -35.76 -28.37
CA LEU A 9 13.26 -34.85 -29.17
C LEU A 9 13.97 -33.86 -28.24
N SER A 10 15.22 -34.18 -27.95
CA SER A 10 16.23 -33.28 -27.43
C SER A 10 16.68 -32.31 -28.54
N VAL A 11 16.55 -31.01 -28.30
CA VAL A 11 17.32 -29.96 -28.99
C VAL A 11 17.67 -28.93 -27.90
N SER A 12 18.82 -29.13 -27.25
CA SER A 12 20.11 -28.51 -27.57
C SER A 12 20.20 -27.07 -27.07
N GLN A 13 20.74 -26.99 -25.86
CA GLN A 13 21.67 -25.99 -25.32
C GLN A 13 21.97 -24.78 -26.21
N HIS A 14 21.65 -23.59 -25.71
CA HIS A 14 22.38 -22.38 -26.04
C HIS A 14 23.28 -22.05 -24.84
N ASP A 15 24.54 -22.45 -24.96
CA ASP A 15 25.64 -21.71 -24.34
C ASP A 15 25.71 -20.35 -25.04
N ASP A 16 25.55 -19.27 -24.29
CA ASP A 16 26.28 -18.03 -24.60
C ASP A 16 26.87 -17.51 -23.30
N ILE A 17 28.16 -17.81 -23.16
CA ILE A 17 29.06 -17.32 -22.12
C ILE A 17 29.32 -15.85 -22.46
N GLY A 18 28.65 -14.95 -21.73
CA GLY A 18 28.89 -13.51 -21.75
C GLY A 18 29.48 -13.06 -20.41
N ASP A 19 30.74 -13.41 -20.18
CA ASP A 19 31.60 -12.84 -19.14
C ASP A 19 31.89 -11.38 -19.51
N GLY A 20 31.57 -10.40 -18.64
CA GLY A 20 31.71 -8.99 -19.05
C GLY A 20 31.32 -7.93 -18.02
N ASP A 21 32.26 -7.67 -17.12
CA ASP A 21 32.56 -6.37 -16.50
C ASP A 21 31.85 -5.99 -15.18
N SER A 22 32.52 -6.37 -14.10
CA SER A 22 32.36 -5.75 -12.78
C SER A 22 33.01 -4.37 -12.79
N ASN A 23 32.24 -3.31 -13.00
CA ASN A 23 32.72 -1.96 -12.67
C ASN A 23 32.26 -1.59 -11.25
N ASP A 24 33.13 -1.91 -10.30
CA ASP A 24 33.07 -1.41 -8.95
C ASP A 24 33.64 0.01 -8.91
N ALA A 25 32.74 1.00 -8.83
CA ALA A 25 33.13 2.37 -8.58
C ALA A 25 32.83 2.71 -7.12
N TYR A 26 33.71 2.25 -6.22
CA TYR A 26 33.88 2.87 -4.91
C TYR A 26 34.26 4.34 -5.09
N VAL A 27 33.32 5.24 -4.86
CA VAL A 27 33.64 6.62 -4.46
C VAL A 27 33.32 6.73 -2.99
N ASN A 28 34.29 6.28 -2.18
CA ASN A 28 34.46 6.78 -0.84
C ASN A 28 35.03 8.20 -0.96
N GLY A 29 34.20 9.18 -0.68
CA GLY A 29 34.58 10.58 -0.54
C GLY A 29 33.81 11.14 0.65
N ASP A 30 34.31 10.82 1.84
CA ASP A 30 34.04 11.57 3.04
C ASP A 30 34.30 13.05 2.80
N GLU A 31 33.33 13.92 3.07
CA GLU A 31 33.60 15.13 3.84
C GLU A 31 32.33 15.96 4.06
N LYS A 32 32.28 16.50 5.29
CA LYS A 32 31.45 17.61 5.79
C LYS A 32 30.16 17.19 6.49
N MET A 33 30.35 16.97 7.79
CA MET A 33 29.40 17.31 8.84
C MET A 33 28.69 18.62 8.48
N LEU A 34 27.42 18.51 8.12
CA LEU A 34 26.48 19.62 8.16
C LEU A 34 25.52 19.25 9.27
N ASP A 35 25.78 19.81 10.43
CA ASP A 35 24.78 19.99 11.49
C ASP A 35 23.97 21.23 11.09
N PRO A 36 22.76 21.11 10.53
CA PRO A 36 21.83 22.21 10.59
C PRO A 36 21.23 22.21 11.99
N ASP A 37 21.89 23.01 12.84
CA ASP A 37 21.28 23.61 14.02
C ASP A 37 19.85 24.08 13.70
N SER A 38 19.01 23.94 14.72
CA SER A 38 17.56 24.15 14.69
C SER A 38 17.14 25.47 14.06
N GLU A 39 16.25 25.40 13.08
CA GLU A 39 15.27 26.46 12.81
C GLU A 39 13.88 25.81 12.94
N SER A 40 13.19 26.16 14.02
CA SER A 40 11.81 25.82 14.28
C SER A 40 10.91 26.44 13.21
N SER A 41 10.71 25.75 12.08
CA SER A 41 9.57 26.02 11.23
C SER A 41 8.33 25.50 11.93
N ASP A 42 7.62 26.43 12.57
CA ASP A 42 6.19 26.35 12.79
C ASP A 42 5.54 26.19 11.40
N ASP A 43 5.49 24.94 10.94
CA ASP A 43 4.72 24.55 9.78
C ASP A 43 3.26 24.62 10.24
N GLU A 44 2.70 25.83 10.23
CA GLU A 44 1.25 25.99 10.21
C GLU A 44 0.76 25.09 9.08
N PRO A 45 -0.01 24.02 9.38
CA PRO A 45 -0.60 23.25 8.31
C PRO A 45 -1.60 24.17 7.63
N PHE A 46 -1.19 24.78 6.52
CA PHE A 46 -2.09 25.43 5.59
C PHE A 46 -3.20 24.42 5.30
N PRO A 47 -4.46 24.70 5.70
CA PRO A 47 -5.55 23.90 5.20
C PRO A 47 -5.63 24.27 3.73
N GLU A 48 -5.10 23.41 2.85
CA GLU A 48 -5.50 23.45 1.44
C GLU A 48 -6.98 23.11 1.39
N THR A 49 -7.79 24.15 1.59
CA THR A 49 -9.17 24.26 1.16
C THR A 49 -9.14 24.31 -0.36
N ASN A 50 -8.82 23.17 -0.98
CA ASN A 50 -9.35 22.91 -2.30
C ASN A 50 -10.83 22.65 -2.10
N ASP A 51 -11.58 23.75 -2.12
CA ASP A 51 -13.01 23.91 -2.38
C ASP A 51 -13.40 23.32 -3.76
N LEU A 52 -12.89 22.11 -4.08
CA LEU A 52 -13.62 21.19 -4.93
C LEU A 52 -14.77 20.70 -4.07
N ALA A 53 -15.88 21.46 -4.16
CA ALA A 53 -17.21 21.10 -3.72
C ALA A 53 -17.22 19.69 -3.16
N THR A 54 -17.06 19.58 -1.84
CA THR A 54 -17.36 18.33 -1.15
C THR A 54 -18.86 18.23 -1.26
N VAL A 55 -19.33 17.81 -2.44
CA VAL A 55 -20.60 17.12 -2.56
C VAL A 55 -20.53 16.16 -1.38
N PRO A 56 -21.49 16.18 -0.45
CA PRO A 56 -21.69 15.06 0.43
C PRO A 56 -22.11 13.95 -0.54
N ALA A 57 -21.12 13.39 -1.23
CA ALA A 57 -21.23 12.14 -1.92
C ALA A 57 -21.79 11.26 -0.81
N GLU A 58 -22.92 10.67 -1.12
CA GLU A 58 -23.61 9.66 -0.32
C GLU A 58 -22.67 8.44 -0.25
N ASN A 59 -21.48 8.67 0.27
CA ASN A 59 -20.49 7.70 0.62
C ASN A 59 -21.12 7.05 1.84
N GLY A 60 -21.45 5.78 1.69
CA GLY A 60 -22.16 5.02 2.71
C GLY A 60 -21.51 5.12 4.10
N ASP A 61 -22.17 4.54 5.08
CA ASP A 61 -21.67 4.58 6.45
C ASP A 61 -20.32 3.85 6.57
N VAL A 62 -19.24 4.60 6.84
CA VAL A 62 -17.89 4.07 7.10
C VAL A 62 -17.93 3.04 8.24
N GLY A 63 -18.83 3.22 9.21
CA GLY A 63 -19.02 2.31 10.33
C GLY A 63 -19.40 0.89 9.91
N ASN A 64 -20.07 0.71 8.77
CA ASN A 64 -20.49 -0.60 8.26
C ASN A 64 -19.46 -1.27 7.34
N LEU A 65 -18.36 -0.59 7.02
CA LEU A 65 -17.31 -1.14 6.17
C LEU A 65 -16.66 -2.37 6.82
N LEU A 66 -16.51 -3.43 6.04
CA LEU A 66 -15.84 -4.65 6.47
C LEU A 66 -14.31 -4.50 6.40
N LEU A 67 -13.65 -4.86 7.49
CA LEU A 67 -12.21 -4.91 7.66
C LEU A 67 -11.78 -6.38 7.75
N GLY A 68 -10.81 -6.77 6.93
CA GLY A 68 -10.18 -8.09 6.98
C GLY A 68 -8.99 -8.07 7.94
N MET A 69 -9.01 -8.92 8.96
CA MET A 69 -7.93 -9.06 9.96
C MET A 69 -7.71 -10.53 10.30
N ARG A 70 -6.50 -11.07 10.09
CA ARG A 70 -6.10 -12.44 10.50
C ARG A 70 -7.14 -13.53 10.15
N GLY A 71 -7.73 -13.44 8.97
CA GLY A 71 -8.76 -14.39 8.51
C GLY A 71 -10.20 -14.11 9.00
N THR A 72 -10.40 -13.08 9.83
CA THR A 72 -11.71 -12.61 10.28
C THR A 72 -12.16 -11.36 9.53
N ARG A 73 -13.47 -11.13 9.46
CA ARG A 73 -14.08 -9.92 8.91
C ARG A 73 -14.90 -9.25 10.00
N LEU A 74 -14.63 -7.98 10.27
CA LEU A 74 -15.33 -7.20 11.29
C LEU A 74 -15.70 -5.84 10.72
N ARG A 75 -16.68 -5.15 11.31
CA ARG A 75 -17.03 -3.81 10.85
C ARG A 75 -16.16 -2.76 11.54
N TYR A 76 -15.91 -1.65 10.86
CA TYR A 76 -15.12 -0.55 11.43
C TYR A 76 -15.71 -0.06 12.76
N LYS A 77 -17.03 0.08 12.89
CA LYS A 77 -17.67 0.49 14.16
C LYS A 77 -17.39 -0.45 15.34
N ASP A 78 -17.17 -1.73 15.06
CA ASP A 78 -16.86 -2.74 16.07
C ASP A 78 -15.37 -2.65 16.48
N LEU A 79 -14.48 -2.26 15.56
CA LEU A 79 -13.06 -2.00 15.83
C LEU A 79 -12.80 -0.63 16.49
N GLN A 80 -13.64 0.36 16.20
CA GLN A 80 -13.43 1.76 16.56
C GLN A 80 -13.20 1.98 18.07
N ARG A 81 -13.78 1.11 18.91
CA ARG A 81 -13.64 1.16 20.38
C ARG A 81 -12.28 0.67 20.88
N ALA A 82 -11.56 -0.12 20.08
CA ALA A 82 -10.26 -0.67 20.40
C ALA A 82 -9.09 0.18 19.88
N LEU A 83 -9.37 1.18 19.02
CA LEU A 83 -8.37 2.05 18.42
C LEU A 83 -8.17 3.32 19.24
N GLY A 84 -6.92 3.80 19.29
CA GLY A 84 -6.61 5.13 19.81
C GLY A 84 -7.18 6.25 18.93
N PRO A 85 -7.36 7.48 19.44
CA PRO A 85 -7.93 8.60 18.68
C PRO A 85 -7.18 8.89 17.37
N ALA A 86 -5.84 8.83 17.40
CA ALA A 86 -4.99 9.08 16.24
C ALA A 86 -5.15 7.98 15.17
N ASP A 87 -5.04 6.71 15.57
CA ASP A 87 -5.19 5.55 14.67
C ASP A 87 -6.57 5.52 14.03
N ARG A 88 -7.59 5.85 14.82
CA ARG A 88 -8.98 5.96 14.37
C ARG A 88 -9.13 7.00 13.27
N ALA A 89 -8.62 8.21 13.48
CA ALA A 89 -8.70 9.28 12.49
C ALA A 89 -7.94 8.93 11.20
N ASN A 90 -6.76 8.32 11.33
CA ASN A 90 -5.97 7.87 10.20
C ASN A 90 -6.70 6.79 9.39
N LEU A 91 -7.18 5.75 10.07
CA LEU A 91 -7.90 4.65 9.43
C LEU A 91 -9.18 5.16 8.76
N GLU A 92 -9.99 5.97 9.45
CA GLU A 92 -11.22 6.53 8.89
C GLU A 92 -10.97 7.31 7.60
N SER A 93 -9.90 8.12 7.56
CA SER A 93 -9.51 8.88 6.36
C SER A 93 -9.17 7.95 5.18
N ARG A 94 -8.45 6.86 5.44
CA ARG A 94 -8.13 5.84 4.42
C ARG A 94 -9.38 5.12 3.94
N LEU A 95 -10.26 4.72 4.85
CA LEU A 95 -11.52 4.06 4.52
C LEU A 95 -12.42 4.96 3.67
N ARG A 96 -12.57 6.24 4.03
CA ARG A 96 -13.34 7.22 3.23
C ARG A 96 -12.75 7.42 1.83
N ARG A 97 -11.42 7.52 1.70
CA ARG A 97 -10.78 7.63 0.38
C ARG A 97 -11.01 6.38 -0.46
N TYR A 98 -10.94 5.21 0.15
CA TYR A 98 -11.19 3.94 -0.53
C TYR A 98 -12.66 3.81 -0.97
N MET A 99 -13.61 4.20 -0.11
CA MET A 99 -15.04 4.26 -0.44
C MET A 99 -15.34 5.17 -1.62
N LYS A 100 -14.66 6.32 -1.70
CA LYS A 100 -14.77 7.23 -2.86
C LYS A 100 -14.26 6.58 -4.15
N LEU A 101 -13.18 5.81 -4.07
CA LEU A 101 -12.60 5.13 -5.24
C LEU A 101 -13.47 3.96 -5.73
N VAL A 102 -13.99 3.17 -4.81
CA VAL A 102 -14.81 1.98 -5.09
C VAL A 102 -16.23 2.35 -5.52
N GLY A 103 -16.72 3.52 -5.08
CA GLY A 103 -18.05 3.99 -5.40
C GLY A 103 -19.15 3.37 -4.51
N PRO A 104 -20.35 3.97 -4.51
CA PRO A 104 -21.42 3.61 -3.59
C PRO A 104 -21.93 2.17 -3.78
N GLN A 105 -21.99 1.66 -5.02
CA GLN A 105 -22.55 0.32 -5.28
C GLN A 105 -21.70 -0.83 -4.72
N LEU A 106 -20.39 -0.63 -4.62
CA LEU A 106 -19.45 -1.66 -4.16
C LEU A 106 -19.00 -1.45 -2.72
N THR A 107 -19.27 -0.28 -2.14
CA THR A 107 -18.93 0.06 -0.75
C THR A 107 -19.51 -0.94 0.25
N GLU A 108 -20.73 -1.44 0.01
CA GLU A 108 -21.38 -2.41 0.90
C GLU A 108 -20.76 -3.81 0.86
N ARG A 109 -20.03 -4.15 -0.21
CA ARG A 109 -19.49 -5.49 -0.45
C ARG A 109 -17.98 -5.58 -0.35
N MET A 110 -17.29 -4.44 -0.32
CA MET A 110 -15.85 -4.43 -0.24
C MET A 110 -15.34 -4.84 1.14
N VAL A 111 -14.13 -5.38 1.16
CA VAL A 111 -13.39 -5.71 2.38
C VAL A 111 -12.05 -5.00 2.31
N TYR A 112 -11.74 -4.25 3.36
CA TYR A 112 -10.47 -3.54 3.50
C TYR A 112 -9.49 -4.39 4.32
N SER A 113 -8.41 -4.86 3.70
CA SER A 113 -7.41 -5.69 4.39
C SER A 113 -6.50 -4.84 5.26
N LEU A 114 -6.44 -5.15 6.54
CA LEU A 114 -5.44 -4.63 7.47
C LEU A 114 -4.26 -5.62 7.45
N GLY A 115 -3.07 -5.10 7.10
CA GLY A 115 -1.84 -5.88 6.87
C GLY A 115 -1.37 -6.68 8.08
#